data_AF-A0A172XS57-F1
#
_entry.id   AF-A0A172XS57-F1
#
_cell.length_a   1.000
_cell.length_b   1.000
_cell.length_c   1.000
_cell.angle_alpha   90.00
_cell.angle_beta   90.00
_cell.angle_gamma   90.00
#
_symmetry.space_group_name_H-M   'P 1'
#
loop_
_entity.id
_entity.type
_entity.pdbx_description
1 polymer ?
#
loop_
_entity_poly.entity_id
_entity_poly.type
_entity_poly.pdbx_seq_one_letter_code
_entity_poly.pdbx_strand_id
1 'polypeptide(L)'
;MKNIIIICLLFVANSVSFAQIGVNTTDPKSTFDINAKNITGTSGTAEGILIPRVDRGRAQSMTGVQVSTMIYVNDTSTGTQAGRAINIDEVGYYKFDGTSWLKFDTDKSMYDIDGTLLENRVVNQGANTLAFNTTTTNGFSVDGTTFSIDAINNKVGIGTSAPAHNVDIEGTLRLSQSVTANVPGWIYNARPLHADIDNGQMTIPPRGFTSVIGGYRPGRNFNLIVLPNTNTIARVRFMCYVDASNNSNNEVTQSYTYGEFTIIGTGPLNPIRFVDVNIKDAYGNSKPLLTNTGTNISWDNYLQGTTNLRLNQTTGVFSIANQQDVMSYFFEVLGGT
;
A
#
# COMPACT_ATOMS: atom_id res chain seq x y z
N MET A 1 37.51 42.99 80.31
CA MET A 1 37.02 41.68 79.80
C MET A 1 35.63 41.78 79.14
N LYS A 2 34.61 42.41 79.77
CA LYS A 2 33.27 42.59 79.16
C LYS A 2 33.28 43.19 77.74
N ASN A 3 34.07 44.25 77.51
CA ASN A 3 34.11 44.91 76.20
C ASN A 3 34.81 44.07 75.11
N ILE A 4 35.74 43.19 75.49
CA ILE A 4 36.42 42.27 74.55
C ILE A 4 35.48 41.13 74.16
N ILE A 5 34.67 40.62 75.10
CA ILE A 5 33.66 39.59 74.83
C ILE A 5 32.58 40.11 73.87
N ILE A 6 32.13 41.36 74.05
CA ILE A 6 31.12 41.98 73.17
C ILE A 6 31.67 42.16 71.75
N ILE A 7 32.92 42.56 71.59
CA ILE A 7 33.57 42.71 70.28
C ILE A 7 33.74 41.34 69.59
N CYS A 8 34.22 40.32 70.31
CA CYS A 8 34.32 38.97 69.75
C CYS A 8 32.94 38.41 69.35
N LEU A 9 31.89 38.68 70.13
CA LEU A 9 30.53 38.25 69.81
C LEU A 9 29.97 38.96 68.55
N LEU A 10 30.30 40.23 68.35
CA LEU A 10 29.94 41.00 67.15
C LEU A 10 30.68 40.51 65.89
N PHE A 11 31.93 40.07 66.00
CA PHE A 11 32.68 39.51 64.87
C PHE A 11 32.21 38.09 64.48
N VAL A 12 31.85 37.25 65.45
CA VAL A 12 31.33 35.90 65.20
C VAL A 12 29.89 35.92 64.68
N ALA A 13 29.09 36.93 65.06
CA ALA A 13 27.73 37.09 64.56
C ALA A 13 27.65 37.54 63.08
N ASN A 14 28.74 38.12 62.53
CA ASN A 14 28.79 38.61 61.14
C ASN A 14 29.55 37.67 60.17
N SER A 15 30.08 36.54 60.63
CA SER A 15 30.93 35.65 59.81
C SER A 15 30.16 34.62 58.96
N VAL A 16 28.84 34.75 58.82
CA VAL A 16 28.01 33.86 57.99
C VAL A 16 27.21 34.65 56.94
N SER A 17 27.87 35.51 56.16
CA SER A 17 27.24 36.06 54.94
C SER A 17 27.44 35.09 53.79
N PHE A 18 26.36 34.51 53.28
CA PHE A 18 26.36 33.72 52.04
C PHE A 18 26.78 34.62 50.86
N ALA A 19 27.65 34.13 49.97
CA ALA A 19 28.15 34.88 48.80
C ALA A 19 27.12 34.98 47.64
N GLN A 20 25.82 34.85 47.94
CA GLN A 20 24.75 34.88 46.95
C GLN A 20 24.30 36.32 46.70
N ILE A 21 23.97 36.64 45.45
CA ILE A 21 23.42 37.94 45.06
C ILE A 21 21.93 37.75 44.77
N GLY A 22 21.08 38.43 45.55
CA GLY A 22 19.64 38.53 45.30
C GLY A 22 19.27 39.87 44.69
N VAL A 23 18.47 39.88 43.62
CA VAL A 23 17.82 41.06 43.06
C VAL A 23 16.31 40.92 43.26
N ASN A 24 15.71 41.87 43.97
CA ASN A 24 14.30 41.82 44.40
C ASN A 24 13.94 40.57 45.24
N THR A 25 14.90 39.96 45.94
CA THR A 25 14.68 38.89 46.91
C THR A 25 15.64 39.01 48.10
N THR A 26 15.16 38.75 49.31
CA THR A 26 16.00 38.71 50.53
C THR A 26 16.46 37.30 50.89
N ASP A 27 15.97 36.28 50.18
CA ASP A 27 16.31 34.86 50.37
C ASP A 27 16.69 34.26 49.00
N PRO A 28 17.93 34.50 48.50
CA PRO A 28 18.37 34.02 47.20
C PRO A 28 18.51 32.49 47.18
N LYS A 29 17.90 31.84 46.18
CA LYS A 29 17.93 30.36 46.04
C LYS A 29 19.11 29.84 45.22
N SER A 30 19.93 30.72 44.66
CA SER A 30 21.14 30.37 43.89
C SER A 30 22.22 31.44 44.07
N THR A 31 23.40 31.25 43.48
CA THR A 31 24.49 32.25 43.52
C THR A 31 24.04 33.61 42.96
N PHE A 32 23.12 33.62 41.98
CA PHE A 32 22.49 34.84 41.48
C PHE A 32 21.00 34.60 41.23
N ASP A 33 20.16 35.17 42.08
CA ASP A 33 18.70 35.01 42.04
C ASP A 33 18.04 36.35 41.72
N ILE A 34 17.22 36.39 40.67
CA ILE A 34 16.52 37.60 40.22
C ILE A 34 15.02 37.31 40.21
N ASN A 35 14.28 37.99 41.09
CA ASN A 35 12.82 37.95 41.10
C ASN A 35 12.23 39.14 40.34
N ALA A 36 11.10 38.90 39.67
CA ALA A 36 10.26 39.98 39.17
C ALA A 36 9.70 40.79 40.35
N LYS A 37 9.68 42.12 40.22
CA LYS A 37 9.11 43.01 41.23
C LYS A 37 7.61 42.81 41.38
N ASN A 38 6.93 42.50 40.28
CA ASN A 38 5.53 42.10 40.28
C ASN A 38 5.39 40.76 39.56
N ILE A 39 5.14 39.69 40.31
CA ILE A 39 5.02 38.32 39.76
C ILE A 39 3.68 38.02 39.07
N THR A 40 2.72 38.95 39.14
CA THR A 40 1.36 38.82 38.55
C THR A 40 0.80 40.18 38.15
N GLY A 41 -0.06 40.23 37.11
CA GLY A 41 -0.84 41.42 36.73
C GLY A 41 -0.48 42.01 35.36
N THR A 42 -1.00 43.21 35.07
CA THR A 42 -0.85 43.94 33.78
C THR A 42 0.21 45.05 33.80
N SER A 43 1.19 44.96 34.71
CA SER A 43 2.25 45.97 34.82
C SER A 43 3.07 46.07 33.53
N GLY A 44 3.23 47.28 33.00
CA GLY A 44 4.10 47.57 31.83
C GLY A 44 5.57 47.80 32.19
N THR A 45 5.99 47.42 33.40
CA THR A 45 7.38 47.62 33.84
C THR A 45 8.28 46.61 33.13
N ALA A 46 9.29 47.10 32.41
CA ALA A 46 10.29 46.24 31.78
C ALA A 46 11.23 45.64 32.84
N GLU A 47 11.29 44.31 32.91
CA GLU A 47 12.17 43.54 33.80
C GLU A 47 12.89 42.45 32.98
N GLY A 48 14.14 42.14 33.31
CA GLY A 48 14.91 41.11 32.60
C GLY A 48 16.42 41.28 32.75
N ILE A 49 17.18 40.43 32.05
CA ILE A 49 18.64 40.47 32.03
C ILE A 49 19.09 40.89 30.62
N LEU A 50 19.81 42.01 30.52
CA LEU A 50 20.47 42.39 29.28
C LEU A 50 21.78 41.63 29.14
N ILE A 51 21.76 40.64 28.26
CA ILE A 51 22.96 39.94 27.81
C ILE A 51 23.76 40.85 26.86
N PRO A 52 25.11 40.83 26.87
CA PRO A 52 25.93 41.66 25.99
C PRO A 52 25.52 41.56 24.53
N ARG A 53 25.33 42.72 23.88
CA ARG A 53 24.96 42.83 22.46
C ARG A 53 26.20 43.10 21.62
N VAL A 54 26.42 42.31 20.58
CA VAL A 54 27.58 42.42 19.70
C VAL A 54 27.18 42.14 18.25
N ASP A 55 27.93 42.63 17.28
CA ASP A 55 27.75 42.22 15.89
C ASP A 55 28.47 40.88 15.62
N ARG A 56 28.21 40.26 14.46
CA ARG A 56 28.83 38.97 14.10
C ARG A 56 30.36 39.08 14.01
N GLY A 57 30.89 40.18 13.46
CA GLY A 57 32.34 40.41 13.39
C GLY A 57 33.01 40.47 14.77
N ARG A 58 32.37 41.10 15.76
CA ARG A 58 32.85 41.11 17.14
C ARG A 58 32.77 39.73 17.76
N ALA A 59 31.66 39.03 17.61
CA ALA A 59 31.51 37.66 18.11
C ALA A 59 32.58 36.72 17.53
N GLN A 60 32.89 36.85 16.23
CA GLN A 60 33.90 36.08 15.52
C GLN A 60 35.32 36.31 16.06
N SER A 61 35.64 37.55 16.44
CA SER A 61 36.98 37.96 16.90
C SER A 61 37.23 37.79 18.40
N MET A 62 36.23 37.37 19.19
CA MET A 62 36.42 37.16 20.63
C MET A 62 37.38 35.99 20.90
N THR A 63 38.39 36.25 21.74
CA THR A 63 39.35 35.26 22.23
C THR A 63 39.15 35.04 23.74
N GLY A 64 39.58 33.89 24.27
CA GLY A 64 39.47 33.57 25.71
C GLY A 64 38.05 33.44 26.26
N VAL A 65 37.04 33.28 25.38
CA VAL A 65 35.63 33.14 25.78
C VAL A 65 35.43 31.84 26.57
N GLN A 66 34.83 31.94 27.75
CA GLN A 66 34.46 30.78 28.58
C GLN A 66 33.24 30.07 28.00
N VAL A 67 33.20 28.74 28.13
CA VAL A 67 32.01 27.95 27.77
C VAL A 67 30.81 28.46 28.56
N SER A 68 29.62 28.42 27.94
CA SER A 68 28.36 28.96 28.48
C SER A 68 28.26 30.48 28.53
N THR A 69 29.24 31.23 28.00
CA THR A 69 29.07 32.68 27.79
C THR A 69 27.89 32.93 26.84
N MET A 70 26.98 33.81 27.22
CA MET A 70 25.85 34.22 26.38
C MET A 70 26.08 35.60 25.76
N ILE A 71 25.67 35.76 24.51
CA ILE A 71 25.62 37.05 23.80
C ILE A 71 24.31 37.16 23.02
N TYR A 72 23.93 38.39 22.68
CA TYR A 72 22.94 38.66 21.65
C TYR A 72 23.65 39.24 20.43
N VAL A 73 23.55 38.57 19.29
CA VAL A 73 24.06 39.10 18.03
C VAL A 73 23.00 40.00 17.42
N ASN A 74 23.27 41.31 17.32
CA ASN A 74 22.30 42.30 16.84
C ASN A 74 22.48 42.71 15.38
N ASP A 75 23.56 42.28 14.73
CA ASP A 75 23.86 42.58 13.33
C ASP A 75 24.71 41.45 12.72
N THR A 76 24.24 40.87 11.61
CA THR A 76 24.94 39.81 10.87
C THR A 76 25.55 40.31 9.56
N SER A 77 25.51 41.61 9.27
CA SER A 77 26.13 42.20 8.08
C SER A 77 27.66 42.29 8.18
N THR A 78 28.23 42.24 9.40
CA THR A 78 29.68 42.30 9.64
C THR A 78 30.31 40.91 9.79
N GLY A 79 31.61 40.80 9.55
CA GLY A 79 32.34 39.52 9.61
C GLY A 79 31.83 38.48 8.61
N THR A 80 32.26 37.23 8.79
CA THR A 80 31.83 36.10 7.94
C THR A 80 31.30 34.95 8.79
N GLN A 81 30.40 34.14 8.23
CA GLN A 81 29.92 32.91 8.85
C GLN A 81 31.01 31.82 8.78
N ALA A 82 32.07 32.01 9.57
CA ALA A 82 33.25 31.16 9.59
C ALA A 82 33.92 31.15 10.97
N GLY A 83 34.67 30.09 11.26
CA GLY A 83 35.36 29.93 12.55
C GLY A 83 34.37 29.94 13.71
N ARG A 84 34.62 30.77 14.73
CA ARG A 84 33.75 30.85 15.93
C ARG A 84 32.33 31.32 15.60
N ALA A 85 32.14 32.05 14.50
CA ALA A 85 30.85 32.60 14.07
C ALA A 85 30.09 31.73 13.05
N ILE A 86 30.51 30.48 12.85
CA ILE A 86 29.96 29.59 11.81
C ILE A 86 28.44 29.36 11.92
N ASN A 87 27.84 29.46 13.11
CA ASN A 87 26.38 29.30 13.26
C ASN A 87 25.63 30.63 13.41
N ILE A 88 26.29 31.78 13.22
CA ILE A 88 25.65 33.10 13.30
C ILE A 88 25.12 33.49 11.91
N ASP A 89 24.01 32.86 11.53
CA ASP A 89 23.29 33.13 10.28
C ASP A 89 22.33 34.32 10.38
N GLU A 90 21.72 34.51 11.56
CA GLU A 90 20.68 35.50 11.82
C GLU A 90 20.94 36.25 13.13
N VAL A 91 20.25 37.39 13.30
CA VAL A 91 20.17 38.11 14.57
C VAL A 91 19.51 37.22 15.64
N GLY A 92 20.05 37.19 16.85
CA GLY A 92 19.49 36.36 17.92
C GLY A 92 20.40 36.12 19.12
N TYR A 93 19.96 35.27 20.04
CA TYR A 93 20.74 34.86 21.20
C TYR A 93 21.66 33.69 20.87
N TYR A 94 22.90 33.74 21.38
CA TYR A 94 23.92 32.72 21.19
C TYR A 94 24.62 32.37 22.51
N LYS A 95 25.00 31.11 22.67
CA LYS A 95 25.91 30.63 23.72
C LYS A 95 27.21 30.11 23.13
N PHE A 96 28.32 30.31 23.83
CA PHE A 96 29.60 29.74 23.43
C PHE A 96 29.72 28.29 23.90
N ASP A 97 29.98 27.35 23.00
CA ASP A 97 30.11 25.91 23.31
C ASP A 97 31.56 25.47 23.59
N GLY A 98 32.53 26.37 23.43
CA GLY A 98 33.97 26.10 23.52
C GLY A 98 34.71 26.26 22.20
N THR A 99 34.01 26.12 21.08
CA THR A 99 34.56 26.27 19.72
C THR A 99 33.84 27.35 18.91
N SER A 100 32.52 27.43 19.00
CA SER A 100 31.67 28.32 18.22
C SER A 100 30.49 28.89 19.02
N TRP A 101 29.85 29.90 18.47
CA TRP A 101 28.60 30.45 18.97
C TRP A 101 27.45 29.57 18.46
N LEU A 102 26.75 28.89 19.37
CA LEU A 102 25.52 28.14 19.09
C LEU A 102 24.30 29.04 19.32
N LYS A 103 23.41 29.10 18.35
CA LYS A 103 22.15 29.84 18.46
C LYS A 103 21.26 29.18 19.51
N PHE A 104 20.51 29.97 20.27
CA PHE A 104 19.61 29.45 21.32
C PHE A 104 18.37 28.75 20.79
N ASP A 105 18.07 28.87 19.50
CA ASP A 105 16.87 28.30 18.91
C ASP A 105 17.07 28.03 17.41
N THR A 106 17.18 26.76 17.06
CA THR A 106 16.97 26.21 15.71
C THR A 106 16.67 24.71 15.86
N ASP A 107 15.74 24.34 16.74
CA ASP A 107 15.20 22.98 16.67
C ASP A 107 14.31 22.92 15.42
N LYS A 108 14.93 22.79 14.24
CA LYS A 108 14.23 22.42 13.01
C LYS A 108 13.75 21.00 13.20
N SER A 109 12.56 20.85 13.72
CA SER A 109 11.92 19.55 13.76
C SER A 109 11.27 19.30 12.40
N MET A 110 11.10 18.04 12.03
CA MET A 110 10.29 17.68 10.86
C MET A 110 8.78 18.00 11.02
N TYR A 111 8.40 18.70 12.09
CA TYR A 111 7.02 18.94 12.50
C TYR A 111 6.59 20.40 12.37
N ASP A 112 7.54 21.35 12.33
CA ASP A 112 7.24 22.78 12.36
C ASP A 112 7.71 23.53 11.10
N ILE A 113 8.73 23.02 10.39
CA ILE A 113 9.19 23.57 9.12
C ILE A 113 9.54 22.49 8.09
N ASP A 114 9.50 22.84 6.80
CA ASP A 114 10.04 21.99 5.72
C ASP A 114 11.55 21.77 5.91
N GLY A 115 12.00 20.54 5.71
CA GLY A 115 13.41 20.17 5.88
C GLY A 115 13.83 18.97 5.05
N THR A 116 15.14 18.84 4.85
CA THR A 116 15.77 17.69 4.19
C THR A 116 16.34 16.75 5.24
N LEU A 117 16.02 15.45 5.14
CA LEU A 117 16.69 14.45 5.96
C LEU A 117 18.15 14.33 5.48
N LEU A 118 19.11 14.58 6.38
CA LEU A 118 20.53 14.43 6.08
C LEU A 118 20.98 12.96 6.08
N GLU A 119 20.22 12.10 6.76
CA GLU A 119 20.49 10.67 6.93
C GLU A 119 19.18 9.87 6.95
N ASN A 120 19.27 8.55 6.74
CA ASN A 120 18.11 7.66 6.83
C ASN A 120 17.45 7.68 8.22
N ARG A 121 16.12 7.70 8.26
CA ARG A 121 15.35 7.67 9.51
C ARG A 121 14.61 6.34 9.65
N VAL A 122 14.73 5.74 10.83
CA VAL A 122 13.89 4.60 11.25
C VAL A 122 13.02 5.06 12.42
N VAL A 123 11.70 4.87 12.31
CA VAL A 123 10.73 5.16 13.39
C VAL A 123 10.34 3.85 14.07
N ASN A 124 10.86 3.61 15.29
CA ASN A 124 10.49 2.44 16.09
C ASN A 124 9.25 2.75 16.94
N GLN A 125 8.09 2.18 16.57
CA GLN A 125 6.81 2.48 17.23
C GLN A 125 6.54 1.62 18.48
N GLY A 126 7.21 0.47 18.63
CA GLY A 126 6.92 -0.47 19.73
C GLY A 126 5.45 -0.89 19.75
N ALA A 127 4.78 -0.70 20.88
CA ALA A 127 3.34 -0.98 21.03
C ALA A 127 2.43 0.20 20.66
N ASN A 128 2.98 1.31 20.16
CA ASN A 128 2.24 2.53 19.87
C ASN A 128 1.85 2.62 18.39
N THR A 129 0.90 3.51 18.07
CA THR A 129 0.50 3.84 16.70
C THR A 129 1.02 5.21 16.28
N LEU A 130 1.25 5.38 14.98
CA LEU A 130 1.49 6.67 14.32
C LEU A 130 0.35 6.92 13.34
N ALA A 131 -0.45 7.95 13.60
CA ALA A 131 -1.58 8.33 12.77
C ALA A 131 -1.35 9.67 12.06
N PHE A 132 -1.69 9.73 10.78
CA PHE A 132 -1.70 10.96 9.98
C PHE A 132 -3.14 11.42 9.79
N ASN A 133 -3.62 12.30 10.69
CA ASN A 133 -5.01 12.79 10.70
C ASN A 133 -5.13 14.10 9.91
N THR A 134 -5.28 13.98 8.60
CA THR A 134 -5.47 15.11 7.68
C THR A 134 -6.92 15.22 7.21
N THR A 135 -7.34 16.42 6.85
CA THR A 135 -8.67 16.71 6.27
C THR A 135 -8.57 17.24 4.84
N THR A 136 -7.47 16.96 4.14
CA THR A 136 -7.22 17.43 2.78
C THR A 136 -7.10 16.27 1.80
N THR A 137 -7.25 16.57 0.51
CA THR A 137 -6.77 15.67 -0.55
C THR A 137 -5.24 15.56 -0.49
N ASN A 138 -4.69 14.43 -0.92
CA ASN A 138 -3.25 14.15 -0.89
C ASN A 138 -2.56 14.45 0.47
N GLY A 139 -3.28 14.30 1.58
CA GLY A 139 -2.83 14.74 2.90
C GLY A 139 -1.77 13.83 3.53
N PHE A 140 -1.55 12.63 2.97
CA PHE A 140 -0.34 11.84 3.16
C PHE A 140 0.12 11.34 1.79
N SER A 141 1.36 11.63 1.41
CA SER A 141 1.90 11.25 0.11
C SER A 141 3.34 10.75 0.20
N VAL A 142 3.68 9.84 -0.71
CA VAL A 142 5.06 9.40 -0.97
C VAL A 142 5.35 9.73 -2.43
N ASP A 143 6.35 10.58 -2.65
CA ASP A 143 6.77 11.02 -3.99
C ASP A 143 5.60 11.56 -4.84
N GLY A 144 4.75 12.40 -4.22
CA GLY A 144 3.62 13.04 -4.89
C GLY A 144 2.52 12.06 -5.30
N THR A 145 2.62 11.47 -6.49
CA THR A 145 1.60 10.59 -7.08
C THR A 145 1.88 9.11 -6.87
N THR A 146 3.10 8.70 -6.48
CA THR A 146 3.42 7.28 -6.30
C THR A 146 2.50 6.60 -5.29
N PHE A 147 2.28 7.22 -4.14
CA PHE A 147 1.25 6.83 -3.17
C PHE A 147 0.61 8.07 -2.59
N SER A 148 -0.72 8.14 -2.60
CA SER A 148 -1.48 9.28 -2.13
C SER A 148 -2.69 8.84 -1.31
N ILE A 149 -2.93 9.52 -0.19
CA ILE A 149 -4.16 9.40 0.59
C ILE A 149 -4.96 10.69 0.47
N ASP A 150 -6.14 10.58 -0.11
CA ASP A 150 -7.18 11.60 -0.07
C ASP A 150 -8.05 11.35 1.16
N ALA A 151 -7.72 12.01 2.26
CA ALA A 151 -8.40 11.81 3.53
C ALA A 151 -9.78 12.49 3.59
N ILE A 152 -10.01 13.54 2.80
CA ILE A 152 -11.32 14.21 2.77
C ILE A 152 -12.38 13.34 2.08
N ASN A 153 -12.00 12.59 1.03
CA ASN A 153 -12.91 11.72 0.29
C ASN A 153 -12.78 10.23 0.62
N ASN A 154 -11.88 9.85 1.55
CA ASN A 154 -11.59 8.47 1.93
C ASN A 154 -11.09 7.59 0.76
N LYS A 155 -10.11 8.08 0.00
CA LYS A 155 -9.57 7.38 -1.17
C LYS A 155 -8.06 7.17 -1.10
N VAL A 156 -7.60 6.14 -1.81
CA VAL A 156 -6.19 5.79 -1.99
C VAL A 156 -5.85 5.90 -3.47
N GLY A 157 -4.79 6.64 -3.81
CA GLY A 157 -4.23 6.74 -5.15
C GLY A 157 -2.85 6.08 -5.25
N ILE A 158 -2.63 5.31 -6.32
CA ILE A 158 -1.33 4.79 -6.74
C ILE A 158 -1.06 5.28 -8.17
N GLY A 159 0.01 6.04 -8.37
CA GLY A 159 0.25 6.73 -9.64
C GLY A 159 -0.60 7.99 -9.85
N THR A 160 -1.46 8.34 -8.90
CA THR A 160 -2.36 9.51 -8.97
C THR A 160 -2.55 10.15 -7.60
N SER A 161 -2.65 11.48 -7.55
CA SER A 161 -3.01 12.24 -6.35
C SER A 161 -4.48 12.69 -6.33
N ALA A 162 -5.23 12.34 -7.38
CA ALA A 162 -6.64 12.67 -7.54
C ALA A 162 -7.49 11.41 -7.85
N PRO A 163 -7.50 10.42 -6.94
CA PRO A 163 -8.21 9.16 -7.17
C PRO A 163 -9.70 9.39 -7.48
N ALA A 164 -10.17 8.84 -8.60
CA ALA A 164 -11.58 8.88 -8.99
C ALA A 164 -12.40 7.87 -8.18
N HIS A 165 -11.80 6.74 -7.80
CA HIS A 165 -12.41 5.66 -7.03
C HIS A 165 -11.76 5.48 -5.64
N ASN A 166 -12.36 4.66 -4.77
CA ASN A 166 -11.86 4.43 -3.41
C ASN A 166 -10.41 3.91 -3.39
N VAL A 167 -10.05 3.06 -4.36
CA VAL A 167 -8.67 2.69 -4.67
C VAL A 167 -8.51 2.92 -6.16
N ASP A 168 -7.65 3.86 -6.52
CA ASP A 168 -7.37 4.20 -7.92
C ASP A 168 -5.90 3.93 -8.23
N ILE A 169 -5.66 3.21 -9.32
CA ILE A 169 -4.32 2.81 -9.74
C ILE A 169 -4.15 3.24 -11.19
N GLU A 170 -3.50 4.40 -11.38
CA GLU A 170 -3.06 4.87 -12.69
C GLU A 170 -1.75 4.16 -13.06
N GLY A 171 -1.86 2.89 -13.40
CA GLY A 171 -0.72 2.02 -13.70
C GLY A 171 -1.11 0.56 -13.87
N THR A 172 -0.16 -0.35 -13.62
CA THR A 172 -0.42 -1.80 -13.66
C THR A 172 -0.59 -2.34 -12.25
N LEU A 173 -1.76 -2.92 -11.94
CA LEU A 173 -1.99 -3.68 -10.72
C LEU A 173 -1.65 -5.15 -10.92
N ARG A 174 -0.70 -5.68 -10.14
CA ARG A 174 -0.43 -7.11 -10.05
C ARG A 174 -1.07 -7.69 -8.79
N LEU A 175 -2.09 -8.54 -8.96
CA LEU A 175 -2.67 -9.34 -7.88
C LEU A 175 -1.99 -10.72 -7.85
N SER A 176 -1.05 -10.92 -6.94
CA SER A 176 -0.28 -12.17 -6.83
C SER A 176 -0.20 -12.63 -5.38
N GLN A 177 -0.44 -13.92 -5.13
CA GLN A 177 -0.54 -14.47 -3.77
C GLN A 177 0.80 -14.73 -3.06
N SER A 178 1.96 -14.45 -3.67
CA SER A 178 3.26 -14.17 -3.02
C SER A 178 4.44 -14.41 -3.98
N VAL A 179 5.48 -13.58 -3.86
CA VAL A 179 6.72 -13.57 -4.64
C VAL A 179 7.68 -14.73 -4.32
N THR A 180 7.34 -15.66 -3.39
CA THR A 180 8.26 -16.78 -3.03
C THR A 180 7.64 -18.19 -3.17
N ALA A 181 6.33 -18.32 -3.45
CA ALA A 181 5.70 -19.62 -3.67
C ALA A 181 5.05 -19.64 -5.07
N ASN A 182 5.86 -19.93 -6.09
CA ASN A 182 5.37 -20.18 -7.45
C ASN A 182 4.74 -21.57 -7.57
N VAL A 183 3.61 -21.76 -6.88
CA VAL A 183 2.55 -22.61 -7.39
C VAL A 183 1.33 -21.70 -7.41
N PRO A 184 0.96 -21.13 -8.57
CA PRO A 184 -0.30 -20.42 -8.67
C PRO A 184 -1.37 -21.39 -8.17
N GLY A 185 -2.09 -21.00 -7.13
CA GLY A 185 -3.31 -21.68 -6.74
C GLY A 185 -4.19 -21.59 -7.96
N TRP A 186 -4.32 -22.69 -8.67
CA TRP A 186 -5.24 -22.78 -9.79
C TRP A 186 -6.57 -22.34 -9.20
N ILE A 187 -7.23 -21.36 -9.80
CA ILE A 187 -8.57 -21.02 -9.37
C ILE A 187 -9.42 -22.19 -9.86
N TYR A 188 -9.48 -23.26 -9.07
CA TYR A 188 -10.06 -24.55 -9.44
C TYR A 188 -11.57 -24.45 -9.76
N ASN A 189 -12.19 -23.29 -9.50
CA ASN A 189 -13.59 -22.98 -9.77
C ASN A 189 -13.79 -21.52 -10.23
N ALA A 190 -12.88 -20.95 -11.02
CA ALA A 190 -13.14 -19.63 -11.60
C ALA A 190 -14.32 -19.71 -12.55
N ARG A 191 -15.39 -18.95 -12.27
CA ARG A 191 -16.33 -18.57 -13.33
C ARG A 191 -15.59 -17.62 -14.28
N PRO A 192 -16.02 -17.51 -15.55
CA PRO A 192 -15.44 -16.51 -16.45
C PRO A 192 -15.50 -15.14 -15.77
N LEU A 193 -14.42 -14.39 -15.87
CA LEU A 193 -14.36 -13.02 -15.39
C LEU A 193 -14.98 -12.14 -16.47
N HIS A 194 -16.10 -11.51 -16.17
CA HIS A 194 -16.69 -10.51 -17.05
C HIS A 194 -16.14 -9.14 -16.67
N ALA A 195 -15.37 -8.53 -17.57
CA ALA A 195 -15.09 -7.11 -17.49
C ALA A 195 -16.22 -6.39 -18.23
N ASP A 196 -17.03 -5.66 -17.48
CA ASP A 196 -18.02 -4.75 -18.03
C ASP A 196 -17.28 -3.68 -18.86
N ILE A 197 -17.63 -3.57 -20.13
CA ILE A 197 -16.95 -2.69 -21.08
C ILE A 197 -17.38 -1.22 -20.96
N ASP A 198 -18.47 -0.95 -20.24
CA ASP A 198 -19.01 0.39 -20.06
C ASP A 198 -18.49 1.04 -18.78
N ASN A 199 -18.30 0.26 -17.70
CA ASN A 199 -17.90 0.78 -16.39
C ASN A 199 -16.65 0.11 -15.79
N GLY A 200 -16.06 -0.88 -16.47
CA GLY A 200 -14.84 -1.57 -16.01
C GLY A 200 -15.05 -2.49 -14.81
N GLN A 201 -16.29 -2.71 -14.35
CA GLN A 201 -16.57 -3.60 -13.22
C GLN A 201 -16.25 -5.04 -13.60
N MET A 202 -15.50 -5.70 -12.72
CA MET A 202 -15.15 -7.11 -12.87
C MET A 202 -16.16 -7.96 -12.09
N THR A 203 -17.02 -8.67 -12.81
CA THR A 203 -18.12 -9.46 -12.24
C THR A 203 -18.12 -10.88 -12.80
N ILE A 204 -19.09 -11.68 -12.36
CA ILE A 204 -19.43 -12.94 -13.01
C ILE A 204 -20.34 -12.60 -14.20
N PRO A 205 -20.20 -13.23 -15.38
CA PRO A 205 -21.05 -12.97 -16.53
C PRO A 205 -22.53 -13.09 -16.13
N PRO A 206 -23.38 -12.12 -16.53
CA PRO A 206 -24.81 -12.21 -16.31
C PRO A 206 -25.40 -13.44 -17.00
N ARG A 207 -26.58 -13.88 -16.53
CA ARG A 207 -27.32 -14.98 -17.16
C ARG A 207 -27.62 -14.63 -18.63
N GLY A 208 -27.42 -15.59 -19.54
CA GLY A 208 -27.69 -15.43 -20.97
C GLY A 208 -26.54 -14.91 -21.85
N PHE A 209 -25.36 -14.60 -21.29
CA PHE A 209 -24.19 -14.20 -22.09
C PHE A 209 -23.44 -15.41 -22.64
N THR A 210 -22.83 -15.23 -23.83
CA THR A 210 -21.94 -16.22 -24.44
C THR A 210 -20.79 -16.53 -23.48
N SER A 211 -20.71 -17.79 -23.05
CA SER A 211 -19.60 -18.28 -22.25
C SER A 211 -18.64 -19.03 -23.16
N VAL A 212 -17.41 -18.55 -23.24
CA VAL A 212 -16.31 -19.25 -23.91
C VAL A 212 -15.50 -19.99 -22.85
N ILE A 213 -15.41 -21.30 -23.01
CA ILE A 213 -14.73 -22.19 -22.07
C ILE A 213 -13.78 -23.07 -22.87
N GLY A 214 -12.51 -23.06 -22.53
CA GLY A 214 -11.50 -23.85 -23.21
C GLY A 214 -10.19 -23.84 -22.45
N GLY A 215 -9.28 -24.71 -22.85
CA GLY A 215 -7.98 -24.80 -22.19
C GLY A 215 -7.00 -25.64 -22.99
N TYR A 216 -5.73 -25.29 -22.83
CA TYR A 216 -4.61 -26.11 -23.29
C TYR A 216 -4.37 -27.22 -22.26
N ARG A 217 -4.48 -28.49 -22.69
CA ARG A 217 -4.28 -29.69 -21.84
C ARG A 217 -4.95 -29.64 -20.45
N PRO A 218 -6.26 -29.43 -20.37
CA PRO A 218 -6.96 -29.24 -19.09
C PRO A 218 -7.11 -30.53 -18.24
N GLY A 219 -6.47 -31.64 -18.65
CA GLY A 219 -6.47 -32.92 -17.95
C GLY A 219 -7.64 -33.84 -18.33
N ARG A 220 -7.66 -35.04 -17.72
CA ARG A 220 -8.61 -36.12 -18.04
C ARG A 220 -10.08 -35.84 -17.74
N ASN A 221 -10.40 -34.95 -16.79
CA ASN A 221 -11.77 -34.58 -16.45
C ASN A 221 -11.80 -33.10 -16.10
N PHE A 222 -12.64 -32.33 -16.78
CA PHE A 222 -12.77 -30.90 -16.56
C PHE A 222 -14.24 -30.49 -16.59
N ASN A 223 -14.65 -29.71 -15.59
CA ASN A 223 -15.99 -29.13 -15.53
C ASN A 223 -16.01 -27.88 -16.40
N LEU A 224 -16.81 -27.90 -17.47
CA LEU A 224 -16.89 -26.79 -18.40
C LEU A 224 -17.76 -25.67 -17.82
N ILE A 225 -18.96 -26.02 -17.38
CA ILE A 225 -19.94 -25.08 -16.83
C ILE A 225 -20.94 -25.80 -15.94
N VAL A 226 -21.56 -25.06 -15.02
CA VAL A 226 -22.73 -25.52 -14.26
C VAL A 226 -23.95 -24.78 -14.80
N LEU A 227 -24.88 -25.54 -15.39
CA LEU A 227 -26.16 -25.05 -15.89
C LEU A 227 -27.26 -25.41 -14.91
N PRO A 228 -28.35 -24.64 -14.80
CA PRO A 228 -29.53 -25.12 -14.11
C PRO A 228 -30.01 -26.45 -14.70
N ASN A 229 -30.41 -27.36 -13.83
CA ASN A 229 -30.87 -28.69 -14.24
C ASN A 229 -32.26 -28.65 -14.90
N THR A 230 -32.99 -27.55 -14.79
CA THR A 230 -34.32 -27.30 -15.37
C THR A 230 -34.41 -25.89 -15.94
N ASN A 231 -35.39 -25.66 -16.80
CA ASN A 231 -35.62 -24.41 -17.55
C ASN A 231 -34.47 -23.99 -18.47
N THR A 232 -33.57 -24.92 -18.83
CA THR A 232 -32.35 -24.68 -19.60
C THR A 232 -32.54 -24.86 -21.08
N ILE A 233 -32.05 -23.88 -21.84
CA ILE A 233 -31.74 -24.00 -23.26
C ILE A 233 -30.38 -23.35 -23.51
N ALA A 234 -29.44 -24.15 -24.01
CA ALA A 234 -28.10 -23.68 -24.39
C ALA A 234 -27.68 -24.34 -25.70
N ARG A 235 -27.30 -23.54 -26.70
CA ARG A 235 -26.64 -24.03 -27.91
C ARG A 235 -25.14 -24.03 -27.66
N VAL A 236 -24.51 -25.17 -27.88
CA VAL A 236 -23.07 -25.34 -27.69
C VAL A 236 -22.41 -25.58 -29.03
N ARG A 237 -21.36 -24.81 -29.34
CA ARG A 237 -20.44 -25.05 -30.45
C ARG A 237 -19.09 -25.41 -29.87
N PHE A 238 -18.38 -26.34 -30.49
CA PHE A 238 -17.10 -26.75 -29.95
C PHE A 238 -16.11 -27.23 -31.01
N MET A 239 -14.84 -27.24 -30.60
CA MET A 239 -13.70 -27.76 -31.32
C MET A 239 -12.86 -28.56 -30.31
N CYS A 240 -12.40 -29.74 -30.67
CA CYS A 240 -11.40 -30.51 -29.94
C CYS A 240 -10.31 -30.94 -30.91
N TYR A 241 -9.05 -30.80 -30.50
CA TYR A 241 -7.90 -31.15 -31.31
C TYR A 241 -6.77 -31.70 -30.44
N VAL A 242 -5.85 -32.43 -31.06
CA VAL A 242 -4.67 -32.96 -30.37
C VAL A 242 -3.56 -31.91 -30.40
N ASP A 243 -3.03 -31.60 -29.24
CA ASP A 243 -1.95 -30.63 -29.05
C ASP A 243 -0.86 -31.22 -28.14
N ALA A 244 -0.08 -32.14 -28.72
CA ALA A 244 1.14 -32.64 -28.10
C ALA A 244 2.32 -31.87 -28.70
N SER A 245 3.18 -31.34 -27.84
CA SER A 245 4.32 -30.50 -28.21
C SER A 245 5.50 -31.28 -28.82
N ASN A 246 5.24 -32.42 -29.48
CA ASN A 246 6.25 -33.23 -30.16
C ASN A 246 5.74 -33.77 -31.51
N ASN A 247 6.67 -33.94 -32.46
CA ASN A 247 6.36 -34.21 -33.86
C ASN A 247 5.69 -35.58 -34.15
N SER A 248 5.54 -36.47 -33.16
CA SER A 248 4.97 -37.80 -33.38
C SER A 248 3.44 -37.84 -33.38
N ASN A 249 2.79 -36.80 -32.84
CA ASN A 249 1.35 -36.75 -32.64
C ASN A 249 0.74 -35.46 -33.23
N ASN A 250 1.58 -34.57 -33.75
CA ASN A 250 1.17 -33.46 -34.61
C ASN A 250 0.59 -34.05 -35.90
N GLU A 251 -0.46 -33.42 -36.45
CA GLU A 251 -1.06 -33.79 -37.75
C GLU A 251 -1.88 -35.08 -37.77
N VAL A 252 -2.26 -35.66 -36.61
CA VAL A 252 -3.26 -36.75 -36.56
C VAL A 252 -4.66 -36.17 -36.82
N THR A 253 -4.91 -35.89 -38.09
CA THR A 253 -6.11 -35.21 -38.58
C THR A 253 -7.39 -35.93 -38.13
N GLN A 254 -7.38 -37.27 -38.02
CA GLN A 254 -8.54 -38.05 -37.57
C GLN A 254 -8.96 -37.78 -36.11
N SER A 255 -8.07 -37.22 -35.29
CA SER A 255 -8.34 -36.88 -33.90
C SER A 255 -8.99 -35.50 -33.72
N TYR A 256 -9.00 -34.66 -34.76
CA TYR A 256 -9.72 -33.40 -34.74
C TYR A 256 -11.23 -33.63 -34.85
N THR A 257 -11.98 -32.95 -33.99
CA THR A 257 -13.44 -33.00 -33.97
C THR A 257 -14.02 -31.64 -33.72
N TYR A 258 -15.11 -31.34 -34.38
CA TYR A 258 -15.86 -30.13 -34.10
C TYR A 258 -17.34 -30.41 -34.27
N GLY A 259 -18.17 -29.54 -33.73
CA GLY A 259 -19.60 -29.75 -33.86
C GLY A 259 -20.39 -28.86 -32.96
N GLU A 260 -21.63 -29.28 -32.81
CA GLU A 260 -22.63 -28.56 -32.04
C GLU A 260 -23.66 -29.52 -31.46
N PHE A 261 -24.29 -29.07 -30.39
CA PHE A 261 -25.44 -29.73 -29.79
C PHE A 261 -26.21 -28.70 -28.97
N THR A 262 -27.44 -29.06 -28.60
CA THR A 262 -28.26 -28.27 -27.69
C THR A 262 -28.35 -28.99 -26.35
N ILE A 263 -28.20 -28.26 -25.24
CA ILE A 263 -28.55 -28.75 -23.90
C ILE A 263 -29.92 -28.19 -23.55
N ILE A 264 -30.89 -29.07 -23.29
CA ILE A 264 -32.24 -28.67 -22.91
C ILE A 264 -32.69 -29.36 -21.62
N GLY A 265 -33.30 -28.60 -20.70
CA GLY A 265 -33.98 -29.12 -19.52
C GLY A 265 -35.28 -28.36 -19.30
N THR A 266 -36.43 -29.04 -19.26
CA THR A 266 -37.75 -28.38 -19.23
C THR A 266 -38.50 -28.54 -17.92
N GLY A 267 -37.95 -29.32 -16.97
CA GLY A 267 -38.54 -29.49 -15.64
C GLY A 267 -37.94 -30.66 -14.87
N PRO A 268 -38.37 -30.91 -13.63
CA PRO A 268 -37.78 -31.95 -12.77
C PRO A 268 -37.84 -33.37 -13.36
N LEU A 269 -38.88 -33.67 -14.14
CA LEU A 269 -39.04 -34.95 -14.85
C LEU A 269 -38.25 -35.00 -16.17
N ASN A 270 -37.80 -33.86 -16.67
CA ASN A 270 -37.05 -33.71 -17.91
C ASN A 270 -35.83 -32.80 -17.66
N PRO A 271 -34.88 -33.24 -16.82
CA PRO A 271 -33.70 -32.46 -16.51
C PRO A 271 -32.80 -32.33 -17.74
N ILE A 272 -31.74 -31.51 -17.63
CA ILE A 272 -30.79 -31.24 -18.71
C ILE A 272 -30.37 -32.51 -19.46
N ARG A 273 -30.45 -32.43 -20.78
CA ARG A 273 -30.00 -33.47 -21.69
C ARG A 273 -29.48 -32.89 -22.99
N PHE A 274 -28.61 -33.63 -23.65
CA PHE A 274 -28.18 -33.36 -25.02
C PHE A 274 -29.29 -33.68 -26.01
N VAL A 275 -29.52 -32.77 -26.95
CA VAL A 275 -30.36 -32.94 -28.15
C VAL A 275 -29.65 -32.31 -29.34
N ASP A 276 -30.09 -32.63 -30.56
CA ASP A 276 -29.54 -32.09 -31.81
C ASP A 276 -28.01 -32.25 -31.94
N VAL A 277 -27.49 -33.41 -31.54
CA VAL A 277 -26.05 -33.70 -31.53
C VAL A 277 -25.54 -33.88 -32.95
N ASN A 278 -24.65 -32.98 -33.38
CA ASN A 278 -24.01 -32.99 -34.68
C ASN A 278 -22.49 -32.83 -34.49
N ILE A 279 -21.77 -33.95 -34.52
CA ILE A 279 -20.32 -33.98 -34.34
C ILE A 279 -19.68 -34.46 -35.64
N LYS A 280 -18.64 -33.74 -36.06
CA LYS A 280 -17.93 -33.96 -37.31
C LYS A 280 -16.46 -34.27 -37.08
N ASP A 281 -15.89 -35.05 -38.00
CA ASP A 281 -14.45 -35.22 -38.13
C ASP A 281 -13.79 -34.03 -38.83
N ALA A 282 -12.47 -34.04 -38.97
CA ALA A 282 -11.72 -32.97 -39.62
C ALA A 282 -12.07 -32.72 -41.10
N TYR A 283 -12.72 -33.67 -41.75
CA TYR A 283 -13.13 -33.58 -43.15
C TYR A 283 -14.58 -33.10 -43.29
N GLY A 284 -15.25 -32.83 -42.17
CA GLY A 284 -16.64 -32.39 -42.13
C GLY A 284 -17.67 -33.50 -42.26
N ASN A 285 -17.23 -34.76 -42.24
CA ASN A 285 -18.13 -35.91 -42.23
C ASN A 285 -18.67 -36.15 -40.81
N SER A 286 -19.83 -36.79 -40.69
CA SER A 286 -20.37 -37.17 -39.38
C SER A 286 -19.41 -38.12 -38.67
N LYS A 287 -19.03 -37.78 -37.43
CA LYS A 287 -18.12 -38.60 -36.64
C LYS A 287 -18.89 -39.73 -35.95
N PRO A 288 -18.45 -41.00 -36.07
CA PRO A 288 -19.06 -42.11 -35.35
C PRO A 288 -18.99 -41.89 -33.84
N LEU A 289 -20.15 -41.99 -33.18
CA LEU A 289 -20.27 -41.86 -31.73
C LEU A 289 -20.27 -43.24 -31.10
N LEU A 290 -19.43 -43.43 -30.08
CA LEU A 290 -19.41 -44.63 -29.24
C LEU A 290 -20.63 -44.64 -28.30
N THR A 291 -21.02 -43.46 -27.81
CA THR A 291 -22.25 -43.26 -27.06
C THR A 291 -22.96 -42.00 -27.51
N ASN A 292 -24.27 -42.04 -27.66
CA ASN A 292 -25.11 -40.89 -27.93
C ASN A 292 -26.40 -40.99 -27.11
N THR A 293 -26.31 -40.59 -25.85
CA THR A 293 -27.44 -40.61 -24.91
C THR A 293 -27.72 -39.19 -24.42
N GLY A 294 -28.86 -38.98 -23.76
CA GLY A 294 -29.21 -37.67 -23.23
C GLY A 294 -28.19 -37.07 -22.24
N THR A 295 -27.36 -37.87 -21.57
CA THR A 295 -26.41 -37.37 -20.57
C THR A 295 -24.95 -37.68 -20.88
N ASN A 296 -24.68 -38.42 -21.95
CA ASN A 296 -23.35 -38.91 -22.28
C ASN A 296 -23.17 -39.04 -23.79
N ILE A 297 -22.23 -38.27 -24.34
CA ILE A 297 -21.80 -38.35 -25.74
C ILE A 297 -20.32 -38.71 -25.75
N SER A 298 -19.90 -39.70 -26.54
CA SER A 298 -18.48 -40.04 -26.67
C SER A 298 -18.11 -40.49 -28.07
N TRP A 299 -16.85 -40.29 -28.42
CA TRP A 299 -16.29 -40.67 -29.71
C TRP A 299 -14.82 -41.06 -29.55
N ASP A 300 -14.33 -41.83 -30.52
CA ASP A 300 -12.93 -42.19 -30.62
C ASP A 300 -12.14 -41.07 -31.32
N ASN A 301 -10.96 -40.73 -30.79
CA ASN A 301 -10.02 -39.81 -31.42
C ASN A 301 -8.83 -40.57 -32.00
N TYR A 302 -9.08 -41.75 -32.57
CA TYR A 302 -8.04 -42.62 -33.09
C TYR A 302 -7.01 -42.95 -31.99
N LEU A 303 -5.74 -43.11 -32.34
CA LEU A 303 -4.62 -43.45 -31.42
C LEU A 303 -4.47 -42.54 -30.18
N GLN A 304 -5.26 -41.46 -30.07
CA GLN A 304 -5.28 -40.52 -28.95
C GLN A 304 -6.41 -40.81 -27.94
N GLY A 305 -7.12 -41.92 -28.10
CA GLY A 305 -8.14 -42.40 -27.16
C GLY A 305 -9.48 -41.70 -27.27
N THR A 306 -10.32 -41.88 -26.26
CA THR A 306 -11.72 -41.42 -26.29
C THR A 306 -11.93 -40.06 -25.63
N THR A 307 -12.86 -39.28 -26.19
CA THR A 307 -13.42 -38.07 -25.55
C THR A 307 -14.86 -38.34 -25.17
N ASN A 308 -15.27 -37.82 -24.03
CA ASN A 308 -16.58 -38.02 -23.45
C ASN A 308 -17.12 -36.69 -22.88
N LEU A 309 -18.32 -36.31 -23.30
CA LEU A 309 -19.10 -35.19 -22.78
C LEU A 309 -20.18 -35.72 -21.84
N ARG A 310 -20.25 -35.17 -20.62
CA ARG A 310 -21.19 -35.63 -19.58
C ARG A 310 -22.02 -34.49 -19.02
N LEU A 311 -23.31 -34.76 -18.83
CA LEU A 311 -24.23 -33.91 -18.06
C LEU A 311 -24.63 -34.63 -16.77
N ASN A 312 -24.38 -33.99 -15.64
CA ASN A 312 -24.92 -34.41 -14.36
C ASN A 312 -26.29 -33.75 -14.14
N GLN A 313 -27.36 -34.54 -14.26
CA GLN A 313 -28.74 -34.06 -14.12
C GLN A 313 -29.12 -33.61 -12.70
N THR A 314 -28.31 -33.96 -11.69
CA THR A 314 -28.52 -33.51 -10.31
C THR A 314 -27.81 -32.18 -10.06
N THR A 315 -26.53 -32.09 -10.41
CA THR A 315 -25.69 -30.92 -10.08
C THR A 315 -25.68 -29.85 -11.16
N GLY A 316 -26.16 -30.15 -12.37
CA GLY A 316 -26.10 -29.22 -13.50
C GLY A 316 -24.74 -29.16 -14.20
N VAL A 317 -23.75 -29.93 -13.73
CA VAL A 317 -22.39 -29.90 -14.27
C VAL A 317 -22.37 -30.48 -15.69
N PHE A 318 -21.95 -29.67 -16.64
CA PHE A 318 -21.49 -30.09 -17.95
C PHE A 318 -19.96 -30.23 -17.92
N SER A 319 -19.45 -31.39 -18.29
CA SER A 319 -18.02 -31.71 -18.24
C SER A 319 -17.54 -32.42 -19.49
N ILE A 320 -16.25 -32.31 -19.74
CA ILE A 320 -15.53 -33.10 -20.74
C ILE A 320 -14.51 -33.98 -20.04
N ALA A 321 -14.37 -35.20 -20.54
CA ALA A 321 -13.39 -36.16 -20.09
C ALA A 321 -12.63 -36.74 -21.28
N ASN A 322 -11.31 -36.71 -21.21
CA ASN A 322 -10.42 -37.27 -22.21
C ASN A 322 -9.63 -38.42 -21.60
N GLN A 323 -9.45 -39.50 -22.36
CA GLN A 323 -8.63 -40.62 -21.94
C GLN A 323 -7.13 -40.25 -21.86
N GLN A 324 -6.70 -39.30 -22.67
CA GLN A 324 -5.34 -38.79 -22.76
C GLN A 324 -5.30 -37.27 -22.51
N ASP A 325 -4.21 -36.77 -21.91
CA ASP A 325 -4.03 -35.35 -21.55
C ASP A 325 -3.43 -34.51 -22.70
N VAL A 326 -3.50 -35.03 -23.93
CA VAL A 326 -2.99 -34.37 -25.15
C VAL A 326 -4.08 -33.62 -25.92
N MET A 327 -5.31 -33.59 -25.39
CA MET A 327 -6.43 -32.92 -26.05
C MET A 327 -6.57 -31.48 -25.57
N SER A 328 -6.66 -30.57 -26.53
CA SER A 328 -7.07 -29.19 -26.33
C SER A 328 -8.49 -29.03 -26.86
N TYR A 329 -9.28 -28.18 -26.20
CA TYR A 329 -10.64 -27.94 -26.63
C TYR A 329 -11.10 -26.50 -26.37
N PHE A 330 -12.12 -26.15 -27.14
CA PHE A 330 -12.80 -24.87 -27.11
C PHE A 330 -14.29 -25.13 -27.20
N PHE A 331 -15.05 -24.60 -26.25
CA PHE A 331 -16.51 -24.62 -26.21
C PHE A 331 -17.01 -23.19 -26.15
N GLU A 332 -18.00 -22.91 -26.96
CA GLU A 332 -18.79 -21.69 -26.90
C GLU A 332 -20.23 -22.09 -26.57
N VAL A 333 -20.73 -21.56 -25.46
CA VAL A 333 -22.07 -21.82 -24.96
C VAL A 333 -22.90 -20.56 -25.13
N LEU A 334 -23.95 -20.64 -25.94
CA LEU A 334 -24.92 -19.59 -26.22
C LEU A 334 -26.21 -19.88 -25.46
N GLY A 335 -26.60 -19.02 -24.52
CA GLY A 335 -27.73 -19.25 -23.62
C GLY A 335 -27.31 -19.94 -22.31
N GLY A 336 -28.23 -20.66 -21.64
CA GLY A 336 -27.93 -21.35 -20.38
C GLY A 336 -28.79 -20.99 -19.16
N THR A 337 -29.93 -20.32 -19.35
CA THR A 337 -30.85 -19.74 -18.34
C THR A 337 -30.36 -18.52 -17.58
#